data_AF-A0A2U2H8R0-F1
#
_entry.id   AF-A0A2U2H8R0-F1
#
_cell.length_a   1.000
_cell.length_b   1.000
_cell.length_c   1.000
_cell.angle_alpha   90.00
_cell.angle_beta   90.00
_cell.angle_gamma   90.00
#
_symmetry.space_group_name_H-M   'P 1'
#
loop_
_entity.id
_entity.type
_entity.pdbx_description
1 polymer ?
#
loop_
_entity_poly.entity_id
_entity_poly.type
_entity_poly.pdbx_seq_one_letter_code
_entity_poly.pdbx_strand_id
1 'polypeptide(L)'
;MPKRFATKKPRHPPDKMGIYRGYESKRGGYYLHVTIRRNGIVYQKYFMEKRCGGEENTLTLARAWRDTIITKHPPMLMAQFCAIVRANNTSGVPGVYRAVRRKVAKNGQVWTSVYWQARTPLVDGKLRIQNFSVRTYGEDAARQCAIDARLRGLRELDDLVFRADSQPLPVSTVDDLAVLEASLQLAAQRRQRRHEERLNKISER
;
A
#
# COMPACT_ATOMS: atom_id res chain seq x y z
N MET A 1 -31.90 -3.32 8.18
CA MET A 1 -30.82 -3.85 7.31
C MET A 1 -29.67 -2.85 7.26
N PRO A 2 -28.45 -3.17 7.72
CA PRO A 2 -27.32 -2.24 7.63
C PRO A 2 -26.93 -2.06 6.15
N LYS A 3 -26.87 -0.80 5.69
CA LYS A 3 -26.40 -0.46 4.34
C LYS A 3 -24.94 -0.92 4.20
N ARG A 4 -24.71 -2.03 3.49
CA ARG A 4 -23.38 -2.46 3.05
C ARG A 4 -22.83 -1.35 2.16
N PHE A 5 -21.81 -0.61 2.62
CA PHE A 5 -21.04 0.23 1.71
C PHE A 5 -20.38 -0.72 0.71
N ALA A 6 -20.86 -0.70 -0.54
CA ALA A 6 -20.32 -1.55 -1.60
C ALA A 6 -18.82 -1.23 -1.74
N THR A 7 -17.97 -2.21 -1.45
CA THR A 7 -16.56 -2.16 -1.81
C THR A 7 -16.50 -1.92 -3.31
N LYS A 8 -16.02 -0.75 -3.74
CA LYS A 8 -15.91 -0.43 -5.17
C LYS A 8 -15.12 -1.56 -5.82
N LYS A 9 -15.70 -2.24 -6.82
CA LYS A 9 -14.99 -3.28 -7.56
C LYS A 9 -13.64 -2.70 -8.04
N PRO A 10 -12.53 -3.43 -7.88
CA PRO A 10 -11.25 -2.94 -8.36
C PRO A 10 -11.35 -2.67 -9.86
N ARG A 11 -10.77 -1.56 -10.32
CA ARG A 11 -10.85 -1.13 -11.73
C ARG A 11 -10.20 -2.15 -12.69
N HIS A 12 -9.30 -2.98 -12.19
CA HIS A 12 -8.62 -4.05 -12.92
C HIS A 12 -8.63 -5.33 -12.08
N PRO A 13 -8.68 -6.51 -12.73
CA PRO A 13 -8.55 -7.77 -12.00
C PRO A 13 -7.16 -7.88 -11.33
N PRO A 14 -7.03 -8.60 -10.21
CA PRO A 14 -5.80 -8.63 -9.40
C PRO A 14 -4.56 -9.11 -10.18
N ASP A 15 -4.77 -9.96 -11.18
CA ASP A 15 -3.74 -10.51 -12.08
C ASP A 15 -3.17 -9.47 -13.06
N LYS A 16 -3.95 -8.45 -13.43
CA LYS A 16 -3.54 -7.32 -14.31
C LYS A 16 -3.25 -6.04 -13.54
N MET A 17 -3.46 -6.04 -12.23
CA MET A 17 -3.22 -4.87 -11.38
C MET A 17 -1.74 -4.45 -11.46
N GLY A 18 -1.52 -3.16 -11.70
CA GLY A 18 -0.18 -2.57 -11.78
C GLY A 18 0.56 -2.82 -13.08
N ILE A 19 -0.03 -3.48 -14.08
CA ILE A 19 0.56 -3.69 -15.42
C ILE A 19 -0.32 -3.00 -16.46
N TYR A 20 0.25 -2.04 -17.19
CA TYR A 20 -0.46 -1.23 -18.17
C TYR A 20 0.20 -1.37 -19.54
N ARG A 21 -0.56 -1.69 -20.58
CA ARG A 21 -0.08 -1.66 -21.96
C ARG A 21 -0.24 -0.24 -22.52
N GLY A 22 0.79 0.25 -23.19
CA GLY A 22 0.79 1.55 -23.87
C GLY A 22 1.48 1.45 -25.24
N TYR A 23 1.38 2.52 -26.01
CA TYR A 23 2.04 2.65 -27.31
C TYR A 23 2.97 3.87 -27.29
N GLU A 24 4.22 3.70 -27.71
CA GLU A 24 5.20 4.78 -27.79
C GLU A 24 5.40 5.21 -29.26
N SER A 25 4.94 6.41 -29.60
CA SER A 25 5.00 6.93 -30.97
C SER A 25 6.43 7.20 -31.45
N LYS A 26 7.29 7.75 -30.58
CA LYS A 26 8.67 8.16 -30.94
C LYS A 26 9.59 7.01 -31.33
N ARG A 27 9.43 5.85 -30.69
CA ARG A 27 10.24 4.64 -30.96
C ARG A 27 9.48 3.59 -31.77
N GLY A 28 8.19 3.84 -32.02
CA GLY A 28 7.25 2.97 -32.70
C GLY A 28 7.13 1.62 -32.01
N GLY A 29 6.10 1.40 -31.21
CA GLY A 29 5.81 0.06 -30.68
C GLY A 29 5.06 0.06 -29.36
N TYR A 30 4.54 -1.10 -29.03
CA TYR A 30 3.85 -1.33 -27.77
C TYR A 30 4.85 -1.62 -26.64
N TYR A 31 4.47 -1.19 -25.45
CA TYR A 31 5.21 -1.46 -24.22
C TYR A 31 4.25 -1.80 -23.09
N LEU A 32 4.77 -2.54 -22.12
CA LEU A 32 4.13 -2.80 -20.84
C LEU A 32 4.85 -1.98 -19.76
N HIS A 33 4.09 -1.15 -19.06
CA HIS A 33 4.52 -0.36 -17.92
C HIS A 33 4.01 -1.01 -16.65
N VAL A 34 4.94 -1.49 -15.82
CA VAL A 34 4.63 -2.03 -14.51
C VAL A 34 4.86 -0.94 -13.48
N THR A 35 3.83 -0.60 -12.69
CA THR A 35 3.93 0.36 -11.58
C THR A 35 3.27 -0.19 -10.32
N ILE A 36 4.05 -0.24 -9.24
CA ILE A 36 3.62 -0.73 -7.93
C ILE A 36 3.99 0.31 -6.89
N ARG A 37 3.04 0.65 -6.02
CA ARG A 37 3.29 1.51 -4.88
C ARG A 37 3.34 0.69 -3.59
N ARG A 38 4.41 0.86 -2.81
CA ARG A 38 4.63 0.22 -1.51
C ARG A 38 5.16 1.25 -0.54
N ASN A 39 4.45 1.47 0.57
CA ASN A 39 4.87 2.35 1.67
C ASN A 39 5.33 3.75 1.22
N GLY A 40 4.66 4.34 0.23
CA GLY A 40 5.01 5.65 -0.33
C GLY A 40 6.07 5.64 -1.45
N ILE A 41 6.76 4.52 -1.67
CA ILE A 41 7.74 4.34 -2.74
C ILE A 41 7.04 3.79 -3.99
N VAL A 42 7.38 4.36 -5.15
CA VAL A 42 6.87 3.92 -6.46
C VAL A 42 7.95 3.11 -7.17
N TYR A 43 7.70 1.82 -7.38
CA TYR A 43 8.52 0.95 -8.21
C TYR A 43 7.92 0.92 -9.61
N GLN A 44 8.68 1.35 -10.60
CA GLN A 44 8.21 1.40 -11.98
C GLN A 44 9.24 0.82 -12.96
N LYS A 45 8.77 0.12 -13.98
CA LYS A 45 9.61 -0.42 -15.05
C LYS A 45 8.84 -0.55 -16.36
N TYR A 46 9.54 -0.32 -17.46
CA TYR A 46 9.01 -0.42 -18.81
C TYR A 46 9.63 -1.61 -19.54
N PHE A 47 8.78 -2.42 -20.18
CA PHE A 47 9.15 -3.54 -21.01
C PHE A 47 8.66 -3.27 -22.43
N MET A 48 9.57 -3.18 -23.39
CA MET A 48 9.23 -2.95 -24.79
C MET A 48 9.04 -4.28 -25.52
N GLU A 49 7.94 -4.43 -26.26
CA GLU A 49 7.65 -5.68 -26.97
C GLU A 49 8.73 -6.05 -27.98
N LYS A 50 9.26 -5.04 -28.69
CA LYS A 50 10.38 -5.19 -29.62
C LYS A 50 11.66 -5.76 -28.99
N ARG A 51 11.90 -5.52 -27.70
CA ARG A 51 13.11 -5.99 -26.99
C ARG A 51 12.91 -7.35 -26.34
N CYS A 52 11.68 -7.66 -25.95
CA CYS A 52 11.33 -8.88 -25.22
C CYS A 52 10.87 -10.01 -26.16
N GLY A 53 10.74 -9.75 -27.46
CA GLY A 53 10.40 -10.76 -28.45
C GLY A 53 8.90 -11.02 -28.58
N GLY A 54 8.07 -9.98 -28.45
CA GLY A 54 6.62 -10.07 -28.66
C GLY A 54 5.77 -9.86 -27.40
N GLU A 55 4.45 -9.80 -27.58
CA GLU A 55 3.49 -9.45 -26.51
C GLU A 55 3.54 -10.43 -25.32
N GLU A 56 3.50 -11.74 -25.59
CA GLU A 56 3.44 -12.78 -24.56
C GLU A 56 4.69 -12.78 -23.66
N ASN A 57 5.88 -12.83 -24.26
CA ASN A 57 7.15 -12.76 -23.52
C ASN A 57 7.25 -11.47 -22.70
N THR A 58 6.76 -10.35 -23.24
CA THR A 58 6.77 -9.07 -22.52
C THR A 58 5.85 -9.11 -21.31
N LEU A 59 4.67 -9.73 -21.44
CA LEU A 59 3.73 -9.90 -20.35
C LEU A 59 4.28 -10.82 -19.26
N THR A 60 4.92 -11.93 -19.64
CA THR A 60 5.58 -12.85 -18.70
C THR A 60 6.68 -12.14 -17.92
N LEU A 61 7.57 -11.42 -18.61
CA LEU A 61 8.63 -10.63 -17.96
C LEU A 61 8.07 -9.53 -17.05
N ALA A 62 6.99 -8.86 -17.47
CA ALA A 62 6.34 -7.82 -16.67
C ALA A 62 5.71 -8.40 -15.39
N ARG A 63 5.06 -9.57 -15.48
CA ARG A 63 4.49 -10.30 -14.34
C ARG A 63 5.59 -10.80 -13.39
N ALA A 64 6.63 -11.45 -13.93
CA ALA A 64 7.76 -11.93 -13.15
C ALA A 64 8.40 -10.78 -12.37
N TRP A 65 8.62 -9.63 -13.03
CA TRP A 65 9.22 -8.48 -12.36
C TRP A 65 8.31 -7.91 -11.28
N ARG A 66 7.00 -7.82 -11.55
CA ARG A 66 6.02 -7.40 -10.54
C ARG A 66 6.08 -8.30 -9.30
N ASP A 67 6.18 -9.60 -9.50
CA ASP A 67 6.12 -10.60 -8.43
C ASP A 67 7.41 -10.63 -7.60
N THR A 68 8.59 -10.38 -8.21
CA THR A 68 9.82 -10.12 -7.45
C THR A 68 9.68 -8.92 -6.51
N ILE A 69 9.03 -7.85 -6.97
CA ILE A 69 8.81 -6.64 -6.16
C ILE A 69 7.80 -6.90 -5.05
N ILE A 70 6.73 -7.65 -5.32
CA ILE A 70 5.74 -8.03 -4.30
C ILE A 70 6.38 -8.87 -3.20
N THR A 71 7.22 -9.83 -3.59
CA THR A 71 7.93 -10.72 -2.65
C THR A 71 8.94 -9.95 -1.81
N LYS A 72 9.73 -9.07 -2.44
CA LYS A 72 10.74 -8.26 -1.75
C LYS A 72 10.11 -7.17 -0.86
N HIS A 73 8.95 -6.66 -1.24
CA HIS A 73 8.27 -5.57 -0.56
C HIS A 73 6.81 -5.97 -0.27
N PRO A 74 6.58 -6.71 0.85
CA PRO A 74 5.25 -7.17 1.21
C PRO A 74 4.28 -6.00 1.41
N PRO A 75 2.97 -6.24 1.23
CA PRO A 75 1.96 -5.21 1.42
C PRO A 75 1.93 -4.74 2.88
N MET A 76 1.57 -3.47 3.08
CA MET A 76 1.47 -2.88 4.42
C MET A 76 0.39 -3.59 5.24
N LEU A 77 0.70 -3.87 6.51
CA LEU A 77 -0.26 -4.42 7.46
C LEU A 77 -1.28 -3.35 7.88
N MET A 78 -2.47 -3.80 8.26
CA MET A 78 -3.56 -2.93 8.70
C MET A 78 -3.18 -2.21 10.00
N ALA A 79 -2.49 -2.90 10.91
CA ALA A 79 -1.93 -2.32 12.13
C ALA A 79 -0.90 -1.22 11.83
N GLN A 80 0.03 -1.47 10.91
CA GLN A 80 1.03 -0.49 10.46
C GLN A 80 0.37 0.76 9.87
N PHE A 81 -0.61 0.58 8.99
CA PHE A 81 -1.38 1.70 8.43
C PHE A 81 -2.11 2.49 9.52
N CYS A 82 -2.67 1.78 10.49
CA CYS A 82 -3.40 2.36 11.62
C CYS A 82 -2.49 3.09 12.61
N ALA A 83 -1.20 2.79 12.64
CA ALA A 83 -0.19 3.43 13.47
C ALA A 83 0.42 4.70 12.83
N ILE A 84 0.01 5.08 11.61
CA ILE A 84 0.49 6.31 10.97
C ILE A 84 -0.11 7.54 11.66
N VAL A 85 0.76 8.35 12.28
CA VAL A 85 0.40 9.67 12.83
C VAL A 85 0.20 10.66 11.70
N ARG A 86 -0.95 11.34 11.71
CA ARG A 86 -1.29 12.40 10.74
C ARG A 86 -0.97 13.77 11.33
N ALA A 87 -0.68 14.74 10.48
CA ALA A 87 -0.34 16.10 10.91
C ALA A 87 -1.45 16.79 11.73
N ASN A 88 -2.71 16.39 11.54
CA ASN A 88 -3.86 16.89 12.30
C ASN A 88 -4.12 16.11 13.60
N ASN A 89 -3.23 15.20 14.00
CA ASN A 89 -3.37 14.46 15.24
C ASN A 89 -2.87 15.33 16.41
N THR A 90 -3.76 15.57 17.38
CA THR A 90 -3.47 16.38 18.56
C THR A 90 -3.15 15.55 19.80
N SER A 91 -3.36 14.23 19.77
CA SER A 91 -3.21 13.34 20.92
C SER A 91 -1.83 12.65 20.98
N GLY A 92 -1.07 12.69 19.90
CA GLY A 92 0.16 11.92 19.67
C GLY A 92 -0.08 10.46 19.28
N VAL A 93 -1.31 9.94 19.45
CA VAL A 93 -1.64 8.53 19.22
C VAL A 93 -2.72 8.41 18.14
N PRO A 94 -2.44 7.75 17.00
CA PRO A 94 -3.39 7.61 15.90
C PRO A 94 -4.64 6.84 16.32
N GLY A 95 -5.82 7.39 16.01
CA GLY A 95 -7.09 6.79 16.37
C GLY A 95 -7.51 7.02 17.83
N VAL A 96 -6.69 7.72 18.64
CA VAL A 96 -7.09 8.22 19.95
C VAL A 96 -7.34 9.71 19.84
N TYR A 97 -8.46 10.20 20.36
CA TYR A 97 -8.76 11.62 20.31
C TYR A 97 -9.68 12.03 21.44
N ARG A 98 -9.55 13.30 21.83
CA ARG A 98 -10.42 13.94 22.80
C ARG A 98 -11.66 14.46 22.10
N ALA A 99 -12.84 14.01 22.54
CA ALA A 99 -14.12 14.35 21.97
C ALA A 99 -15.00 15.07 23.00
N VAL A 100 -15.64 16.14 22.56
CA VAL A 100 -16.66 16.85 23.35
C VAL A 100 -18.02 16.55 22.74
N ARG A 101 -18.94 16.00 23.54
CA ARG A 101 -20.33 15.79 23.14
C ARG A 101 -21.21 16.79 23.84
N ARG A 102 -21.93 17.58 23.06
CA ARG A 102 -22.93 18.53 23.55
C ARG A 102 -24.32 17.95 23.31
N LYS A 103 -25.14 17.87 24.36
CA LYS A 103 -26.56 17.52 24.29
C LYS A 103 -27.37 18.72 24.71
N VAL A 104 -28.40 19.05 23.94
CA VAL A 104 -29.36 20.10 24.28
C VAL A 104 -30.66 19.40 24.69
N ALA A 105 -31.11 19.65 25.91
CA ALA A 105 -32.38 19.15 26.40
C ALA A 105 -33.55 19.96 25.82
N LYS A 106 -34.77 19.40 25.89
CA LYS A 106 -35.98 20.05 25.34
C LYS A 106 -36.29 21.42 25.99
N ASN A 107 -35.82 21.65 27.21
CA ASN A 107 -35.93 22.91 27.95
C ASN A 107 -34.81 23.92 27.63
N GLY A 108 -33.97 23.66 26.62
CA GLY A 108 -32.83 24.51 26.25
C GLY A 108 -31.56 24.27 27.07
N GLN A 109 -31.58 23.41 28.10
CA GLN A 109 -30.39 23.15 28.92
C GLN A 109 -29.32 22.40 28.13
N VAL A 110 -28.08 22.88 28.19
CA VAL A 110 -26.95 22.32 27.44
C VAL A 110 -26.05 21.51 28.38
N TRP A 111 -25.90 20.22 28.09
CA TRP A 111 -25.00 19.30 28.78
C TRP A 111 -23.78 19.01 27.91
N THR A 112 -22.60 19.28 28.45
CA THR A 112 -21.33 19.00 27.77
C THR A 112 -20.61 17.87 28.49
N SER A 113 -20.32 16.80 27.76
CA SER A 113 -19.58 15.66 28.28
C SER A 113 -18.30 15.46 27.46
N VAL A 114 -17.17 15.38 28.15
CA VAL A 114 -15.86 15.17 27.55
C VAL A 114 -15.47 13.69 27.66
N TYR A 115 -14.97 13.14 26.56
CA TYR A 115 -14.54 11.75 26.47
C TYR A 115 -13.20 11.65 25.76
N TRP A 116 -12.38 10.70 26.18
CA TRP A 116 -11.33 10.14 25.35
C TRP A 116 -11.90 8.98 24.54
N GLN A 117 -11.66 8.98 23.23
CA GLN A 117 -12.17 7.92 22.36
C GLN A 117 -11.02 7.19 21.67
N ALA A 118 -11.08 5.87 21.70
CA ALA A 118 -10.28 4.98 20.88
C ALA A 118 -11.09 4.45 19.70
N ARG A 119 -10.54 4.59 18.49
CA ARG A 119 -11.10 4.08 17.23
C ARG A 119 -10.21 3.00 16.67
N THR A 120 -10.78 1.82 16.42
CA THR A 120 -10.08 0.70 15.80
C THR A 120 -10.91 0.14 14.65
N PRO A 121 -10.39 0.09 13.41
CA PRO A 121 -11.10 -0.52 12.29
C PRO A 121 -11.20 -2.03 12.50
N LEU A 122 -12.27 -2.61 12.00
CA LEU A 122 -12.52 -4.05 12.03
C LEU A 122 -12.42 -4.62 10.61
N VAL A 123 -12.24 -5.94 10.53
CA VAL A 123 -12.09 -6.68 9.26
C VAL A 123 -13.29 -6.49 8.33
N ASP A 124 -14.49 -6.35 8.91
CA ASP A 124 -15.75 -6.14 8.18
C ASP A 124 -15.95 -4.69 7.68
N GLY A 125 -14.92 -3.86 7.78
CA GLY A 125 -14.95 -2.45 7.43
C GLY A 125 -15.70 -1.57 8.43
N LYS A 126 -16.20 -2.13 9.53
CA LYS A 126 -16.78 -1.34 10.62
C LYS A 126 -15.69 -0.73 11.48
N LEU A 127 -16.10 0.21 12.33
CA LEU A 127 -15.24 0.89 13.28
C LEU A 127 -15.67 0.53 14.70
N ARG A 128 -14.79 -0.10 15.46
CA ARG A 128 -14.96 -0.25 16.90
C ARG A 128 -14.61 1.07 17.57
N ILE A 129 -15.56 1.58 18.34
CA ILE A 129 -15.45 2.85 19.06
C ILE A 129 -15.58 2.58 20.56
N GLN A 130 -14.58 2.96 21.34
CA GLN A 130 -14.60 2.87 22.81
C GLN A 130 -14.44 4.28 23.38
N ASN A 131 -15.38 4.70 24.25
CA ASN A 131 -15.39 6.03 24.87
C ASN A 131 -15.10 5.90 26.37
N PHE A 132 -14.21 6.75 26.87
CA PHE A 132 -13.83 6.83 28.28
C PHE A 132 -14.17 8.23 28.78
N SER A 133 -15.09 8.31 29.74
CA SER A 133 -15.60 9.58 30.27
C SER A 133 -14.58 10.26 31.15
N VAL A 134 -14.23 11.52 30.83
CA VAL A 134 -13.33 12.33 31.67
C VAL A 134 -13.96 12.59 33.04
N ARG A 135 -15.30 12.70 33.12
CA ARG A 135 -16.01 12.87 34.39
C ARG A 135 -15.85 11.67 35.33
N THR A 136 -15.66 10.46 34.78
CA THR A 136 -15.61 9.22 35.57
C THR A 136 -14.18 8.84 35.94
N TYR A 137 -13.24 9.00 35.01
CA TYR A 137 -11.86 8.53 35.17
C TYR A 137 -10.85 9.68 35.41
N GLY A 138 -11.24 10.93 35.22
CA GLY A 138 -10.29 12.04 35.11
C GLY A 138 -9.67 12.13 33.71
N GLU A 139 -8.97 13.23 33.42
CA GLU A 139 -8.43 13.50 32.08
C GLU A 139 -7.32 12.50 31.71
N ASP A 140 -6.32 12.32 32.60
CA ASP A 140 -5.16 11.46 32.33
C ASP A 140 -5.52 9.97 32.30
N ALA A 141 -6.31 9.49 33.27
CA ALA A 141 -6.68 8.07 33.27
C ALA A 141 -7.63 7.72 32.11
N ALA A 142 -8.57 8.61 31.75
CA ALA A 142 -9.40 8.39 30.56
C ALA A 142 -8.55 8.34 29.27
N ARG A 143 -7.53 9.20 29.17
CA ARG A 143 -6.57 9.17 28.05
C ARG A 143 -5.81 7.85 28.01
N GLN A 144 -5.28 7.40 29.14
CA GLN A 144 -4.53 6.14 29.21
C GLN A 144 -5.41 4.95 28.83
N CYS A 145 -6.63 4.86 29.36
CA CYS A 145 -7.57 3.80 28.98
C CYS A 145 -7.86 3.79 27.47
N ALA A 146 -7.97 4.96 26.83
CA ALA A 146 -8.16 5.04 25.40
C ALA A 146 -6.92 4.58 24.61
N ILE A 147 -5.71 4.90 25.09
CA ILE A 147 -4.45 4.41 24.50
C ILE A 147 -4.36 2.89 24.63
N ASP A 148 -4.61 2.32 25.80
CA ASP A 148 -4.56 0.88 26.03
C ASP A 148 -5.60 0.12 25.19
N ALA A 149 -6.81 0.67 25.10
CA ALA A 149 -7.85 0.14 24.23
C ALA A 149 -7.44 0.18 22.75
N ARG A 150 -6.74 1.24 22.32
CA ARG A 150 -6.21 1.36 20.97
C ARG A 150 -5.11 0.33 20.70
N LEU A 151 -4.14 0.18 21.59
CA LEU A 151 -3.04 -0.78 21.46
C LEU A 151 -3.53 -2.22 21.44
N ARG A 152 -4.52 -2.57 22.27
CA ARG A 152 -5.20 -3.88 22.19
C ARG A 152 -5.87 -4.07 20.83
N GLY A 153 -6.59 -3.06 20.35
CA GLY A 153 -7.22 -3.13 19.04
C GLY A 153 -6.24 -3.22 17.87
N LEU A 154 -5.03 -2.65 17.97
CA LEU A 154 -4.01 -2.80 16.94
C LEU A 154 -3.46 -4.23 16.88
N ARG A 155 -3.24 -4.87 18.03
CA ARG A 155 -2.81 -6.28 18.10
C ARG A 155 -3.79 -7.24 17.44
N GLU A 156 -5.10 -6.95 17.52
CA GLU A 156 -6.13 -7.71 16.80
C GLU A 156 -6.03 -7.57 15.27
N LEU A 157 -5.24 -6.62 14.75
CA LEU A 157 -5.11 -6.32 13.31
C LEU A 157 -3.74 -6.65 12.72
N ASP A 158 -2.82 -7.21 13.52
CA ASP A 158 -1.42 -7.42 13.10
C ASP A 158 -1.31 -8.33 11.87
N ASP A 159 -2.16 -9.34 11.76
CA ASP A 159 -2.13 -10.30 10.64
C ASP A 159 -2.92 -9.86 9.41
N LEU A 160 -3.59 -8.71 9.47
CA LEU A 160 -4.46 -8.26 8.38
C LEU A 160 -3.70 -7.39 7.39
N VAL A 161 -3.85 -7.70 6.11
CA VAL A 161 -3.28 -6.87 5.03
C VAL A 161 -4.17 -5.66 4.76
N PHE A 162 -3.57 -4.47 4.71
CA PHE A 162 -4.30 -3.26 4.33
C PHE A 162 -4.76 -3.34 2.86
N ARG A 163 -6.09 -3.27 2.65
CA ARG A 163 -6.74 -3.40 1.34
C ARG A 163 -6.29 -4.64 0.57
N ALA A 164 -6.44 -5.81 1.19
CA ALA A 164 -6.08 -7.09 0.57
C ALA A 164 -6.71 -7.27 -0.83
N ASP A 165 -7.96 -6.81 -1.00
CA ASP A 165 -8.70 -6.81 -2.27
C ASP A 165 -8.04 -6.00 -3.40
N SER A 166 -7.19 -5.05 -3.06
CA SER A 166 -6.52 -4.14 -3.99
C SER A 166 -5.03 -4.50 -4.18
N GLN A 167 -4.56 -5.62 -3.64
CA GLN A 167 -3.18 -6.05 -3.79
C GLN A 167 -3.00 -6.96 -5.02
N PRO A 168 -1.98 -6.71 -5.86
CA PRO A 168 -1.60 -7.67 -6.89
C PRO A 168 -1.08 -8.94 -6.21
N LEU A 169 -1.49 -10.09 -6.73
CA LEU A 169 -1.02 -11.40 -6.27
C LEU A 169 0.14 -11.88 -7.15
N PRO A 170 1.11 -12.62 -6.58
CA PRO A 170 2.10 -13.30 -7.38
C PRO A 170 1.41 -14.40 -8.21
N VAL A 171 1.63 -14.38 -9.52
CA VAL A 171 1.07 -15.35 -10.48
C VAL A 171 2.18 -16.05 -11.27
N SER A 172 3.40 -15.49 -11.26
CA SER A 172 4.54 -15.98 -12.04
C SER A 172 5.14 -17.23 -11.41
N THR A 173 5.59 -18.14 -12.26
CA THR A 173 6.28 -19.37 -11.88
C THR A 173 7.78 -19.12 -11.65
N VAL A 174 8.48 -20.11 -11.08
CA VAL A 174 9.94 -20.04 -10.88
C VAL A 174 10.68 -19.89 -12.21
N ASP A 175 10.18 -20.53 -13.27
CA ASP A 175 10.76 -20.44 -14.62
C ASP A 175 10.62 -19.02 -15.18
N ASP A 176 9.49 -18.36 -14.96
CA ASP A 176 9.26 -16.97 -15.38
C ASP A 176 10.25 -16.01 -14.70
N LEU A 177 10.57 -16.27 -13.43
CA LEU A 177 11.57 -15.50 -12.66
C LEU A 177 12.98 -15.71 -13.24
N ALA A 178 13.34 -16.95 -13.58
CA ALA A 178 14.63 -17.25 -14.20
C ALA A 178 14.79 -16.58 -15.57
N VAL A 179 13.74 -16.60 -16.40
CA VAL A 179 13.71 -15.91 -17.71
C VAL A 179 13.88 -14.40 -17.53
N LEU A 180 13.26 -13.81 -16.51
CA LEU A 180 13.48 -12.40 -16.17
C LEU A 180 14.92 -12.12 -15.79
N GLU A 181 15.51 -12.91 -14.89
CA GLU A 181 16.88 -12.72 -14.45
C GLU A 181 17.87 -12.80 -15.62
N ALA A 182 17.72 -13.79 -16.49
CA ALA A 182 18.53 -13.94 -17.69
C ALA A 182 18.42 -12.71 -18.62
N SER A 183 17.19 -12.20 -18.83
CA SER A 183 16.94 -11.00 -19.63
C SER A 183 17.61 -9.75 -19.04
N LEU A 184 17.59 -9.60 -17.72
CA LEU A 184 18.24 -8.47 -17.03
C LEU A 184 19.77 -8.57 -17.07
N GLN A 185 20.33 -9.77 -16.88
CA GLN A 185 21.77 -10.01 -16.97
C GLN A 185 22.29 -9.74 -18.38
N LEU A 186 21.60 -10.19 -19.42
CA LEU A 186 21.98 -9.92 -20.81
C LEU A 186 22.05 -8.41 -21.10
N ALA A 187 21.09 -7.65 -20.57
CA ALA A 187 21.07 -6.20 -20.72
C ALA A 187 22.24 -5.52 -19.96
N ALA A 188 22.59 -6.02 -18.77
CA ALA A 188 23.73 -5.52 -18.00
C ALA A 188 25.07 -5.80 -18.70
N GLN A 189 25.27 -7.04 -19.16
CA GLN A 189 26.46 -7.45 -19.91
C GLN A 189 26.65 -6.61 -21.18
N ARG A 190 25.58 -6.34 -21.94
CA ARG A 190 25.63 -5.46 -23.11
C ARG A 190 26.08 -4.04 -22.77
N ARG A 191 25.74 -3.51 -21.58
CA ARG A 191 26.19 -2.18 -21.14
C ARG A 191 27.66 -2.20 -20.73
N GLN A 192 28.09 -3.22 -19.99
CA GLN A 192 29.48 -3.40 -19.58
C GLN A 192 30.38 -3.51 -20.82
N ARG A 193 30.03 -4.36 -21.78
CA ARG A 193 30.77 -4.49 -23.04
C ARG A 193 30.94 -3.15 -23.77
N ARG A 194 29.86 -2.37 -23.91
CA ARG A 194 29.93 -1.04 -24.55
C ARG A 194 30.78 -0.04 -23.78
N HIS A 195 30.80 -0.15 -22.45
CA HIS A 195 31.64 0.69 -21.61
C HIS A 195 33.12 0.32 -21.78
N GLU A 196 33.45 -0.98 -21.76
CA GLU A 196 34.78 -1.51 -22.03
C GLU A 196 35.28 -1.14 -23.44
N GLU A 197 34.45 -1.31 -24.47
CA GLU A 197 34.76 -0.88 -25.84
C GLU A 197 35.07 0.63 -25.92
N ARG A 198 34.36 1.46 -25.15
CA ARG A 198 34.64 2.90 -25.07
C ARG A 198 35.96 3.19 -24.36
N LEU A 199 36.26 2.48 -23.27
CA LEU A 199 37.52 2.65 -22.54
C LEU A 199 38.72 2.24 -23.39
N ASN A 200 38.65 1.08 -24.06
CA ASN A 200 39.72 0.61 -24.95
C ASN A 200 39.98 1.60 -26.09
N LYS A 201 38.92 2.17 -26.67
CA LYS A 201 39.04 3.19 -27.73
C LYS A 201 39.61 4.53 -27.24
N ILE A 202 39.50 4.83 -25.94
CA ILE A 202 40.13 6.00 -25.32
C ILE A 202 41.60 5.73 -25.01
N SER A 203 41.98 4.51 -24.61
CA SER A 203 43.37 4.14 -24.33
C SER A 203 44.23 3.94 -25.58
N GLU A 204 43.63 3.69 -26.73
CA GLU A 204 44.32 3.56 -28.03
C GLU A 204 44.56 4.91 -28.74
N ARG A 205 44.20 6.03 -28.12
CA ARG A 205 44.44 7.40 -28.59
C ARG A 205 45.53 8.08 -27.78
#